data_AF-A0A957GCI3-F1
#
_entry.id   AF-A0A957GCI3-F1
#
_cell.length_a   1.000
_cell.length_b   1.000
_cell.length_c   1.000
_cell.angle_alpha   90.00
_cell.angle_beta   90.00
_cell.angle_gamma   90.00
#
_symmetry.space_group_name_H-M   'P 1'
#
loop_
_entity.id
_entity.type
_entity.pdbx_description
1 polymer ?
#
loop_
_entity_poly.entity_id
_entity_poly.type
_entity_poly.pdbx_seq_one_letter_code
_entity_poly.pdbx_strand_id
1 'polypeptide(L)'
;MTLTQQFLIVLIFPAGFLAMAAYSVWRRAYRPRIVPAWVLTLLTGAAWTSSLLSYYGGVALSPAAAFTWQGLGRYLLSFMSLALLLTTTRYLLTPRRESRLVLGLSAAFWLIALLLDPNLWPYEIGSVQLAGQVVTHFYLWSAVWVAGWLVALLAAWLLT
;
A
#
# COMPACT_ATOMS: atom_id res chain seq x y z
N MET A 1 -5.51 8.90 15.19
CA MET A 1 -4.15 8.47 14.83
C MET A 1 -3.20 9.60 15.20
N THR A 2 -2.13 9.34 15.95
CA THR A 2 -1.19 10.41 16.35
C THR A 2 -0.26 10.79 15.19
N LEU A 3 0.28 12.02 15.19
CA LEU A 3 1.30 12.48 14.23
C LEU A 3 2.48 11.50 14.12
N THR A 4 2.88 10.92 15.25
CA THR A 4 3.93 9.90 15.31
C THR A 4 3.56 8.63 14.55
N GLN A 5 2.31 8.14 14.66
CA GLN A 5 1.85 6.97 13.91
C GLN A 5 1.81 7.24 12.40
N GLN A 6 1.38 8.43 12.00
CA GLN A 6 1.44 8.88 10.60
C GLN A 6 2.87 8.91 10.09
N PHE A 7 3.79 9.48 10.88
CA PHE A 7 5.21 9.55 10.54
C PHE A 7 5.84 8.15 10.40
N LEU A 8 5.55 7.22 11.32
CA LEU A 8 6.06 5.84 11.25
C LEU A 8 5.55 5.10 10.01
N ILE A 9 4.26 5.25 9.66
CA ILE A 9 3.70 4.69 8.42
C ILE A 9 4.38 5.30 7.20
N VAL A 10 4.67 6.60 7.21
CA VAL A 10 5.41 7.27 6.14
C VAL A 10 6.84 6.76 6.02
N LEU A 11 7.50 6.47 7.14
CA LEU A 11 8.92 6.10 7.17
C LEU A 11 9.18 4.64 6.80
N ILE A 12 8.18 3.76 6.96
CA ILE A 12 8.32 2.32 6.67
C ILE A 12 8.56 2.04 5.18
N PHE A 13 8.04 2.89 4.30
CA PHE A 13 8.19 2.72 2.85
C PHE A 13 9.59 3.11 2.35
N PRO A 14 10.12 4.32 2.64
CA PRO A 14 11.52 4.64 2.38
C PRO A 14 12.50 3.63 2.97
N ALA A 15 12.23 3.14 4.18
CA ALA A 15 13.04 2.09 4.80
C ALA A 15 13.01 0.79 3.98
N GLY A 16 11.84 0.40 3.45
CA GLY A 16 11.71 -0.77 2.57
C GLY A 16 12.49 -0.62 1.27
N PHE A 17 12.45 0.57 0.66
CA PHE A 17 13.27 0.89 -0.50
C PHE A 17 14.77 0.77 -0.19
N LEU A 18 15.23 1.34 0.92
CA LEU A 18 16.64 1.30 1.33
C LEU A 18 17.13 -0.13 1.63
N ALA A 19 16.32 -0.92 2.34
CA ALA A 19 16.65 -2.30 2.67
C ALA A 19 16.83 -3.16 1.39
N MET A 20 15.91 -3.03 0.45
CA MET A 20 15.97 -3.78 -0.81
C MET A 20 17.06 -3.28 -1.76
N ALA A 21 17.36 -1.96 -1.77
CA ALA A 21 18.51 -1.41 -2.49
C ALA A 21 19.83 -1.97 -1.91
N ALA A 22 19.99 -1.94 -0.59
CA ALA A 22 21.14 -2.52 0.10
C ALA A 22 21.30 -4.02 -0.20
N TYR A 23 20.20 -4.78 -0.18
CA TYR A 23 20.19 -6.20 -0.55
C TYR A 23 20.70 -6.42 -1.98
N SER A 24 20.21 -5.63 -2.95
CA SER A 24 20.59 -5.77 -4.36
C SER A 24 22.09 -5.50 -4.60
N VAL A 25 22.66 -4.52 -3.89
CA VAL A 25 24.09 -4.20 -3.91
C VAL A 25 24.90 -5.31 -3.24
N TRP A 26 24.50 -5.74 -2.04
CA TRP A 26 25.18 -6.77 -1.27
C TRP A 26 25.29 -8.10 -2.03
N ARG A 27 24.19 -8.52 -2.69
CA ARG A 27 24.15 -9.75 -3.48
C ARG A 27 24.72 -9.61 -4.89
N ARG A 28 25.22 -8.43 -5.28
CA ARG A 28 25.67 -8.09 -6.65
C ARG A 28 24.65 -8.52 -7.72
N ALA A 29 23.36 -8.52 -7.37
CA ALA A 29 22.29 -9.08 -8.17
C ALA A 29 21.77 -8.05 -9.17
N TYR A 30 22.67 -7.40 -9.93
CA TYR A 30 22.26 -6.44 -10.94
C TYR A 30 21.49 -7.16 -12.05
N ARG A 31 20.18 -6.97 -12.06
CA ARG A 31 19.28 -7.53 -13.08
C ARG A 31 18.65 -6.36 -13.83
N PRO A 32 18.97 -6.11 -15.12
CA PRO A 32 18.42 -4.97 -15.86
C PRO A 32 16.88 -4.96 -15.91
N ARG A 33 16.25 -6.15 -15.78
CA ARG A 33 14.79 -6.30 -15.71
C ARG A 33 14.14 -5.86 -14.39
N ILE A 34 14.91 -5.62 -13.33
CA ILE A 34 14.40 -5.12 -12.05
C ILE A 34 14.15 -3.61 -12.09
N VAL A 35 14.86 -2.88 -12.96
CA VAL A 35 14.85 -1.41 -13.03
C VAL A 35 13.45 -0.87 -13.35
N PRO A 36 12.70 -1.37 -14.34
CA PRO A 36 11.34 -0.86 -14.60
C PRO A 36 10.37 -1.08 -13.43
N ALA A 37 10.48 -2.22 -12.74
CA ALA A 37 9.64 -2.53 -11.58
C ALA A 37 9.96 -1.60 -10.40
N TRP A 38 11.24 -1.30 -10.20
CA TRP A 38 11.69 -0.30 -9.23
C TRP A 38 11.21 1.11 -9.56
N VAL A 39 11.35 1.53 -10.81
CA VAL A 39 10.87 2.83 -11.28
C VAL A 39 9.37 2.94 -11.02
N LEU A 40 8.58 1.92 -11.34
CA LEU A 40 7.14 1.92 -11.06
C LEU A 40 6.84 2.05 -9.56
N THR A 41 7.55 1.30 -8.72
CA THR A 41 7.35 1.33 -7.26
C THR A 41 7.71 2.72 -6.71
N LEU A 42 8.82 3.32 -7.17
CA LEU A 42 9.26 4.66 -6.78
C LEU A 42 8.30 5.76 -7.26
N LEU A 43 7.83 5.68 -8.50
CA LEU A 43 6.84 6.62 -9.05
C LEU A 43 5.53 6.55 -8.26
N THR A 44 5.10 5.35 -7.89
CA THR A 44 3.91 5.16 -7.05
C THR A 44 4.13 5.76 -5.66
N GLY A 45 5.31 5.54 -5.06
CA GLY A 45 5.67 6.14 -3.78
C GLY A 45 5.75 7.67 -3.82
N ALA A 46 6.25 8.24 -4.92
CA ALA A 46 6.28 9.68 -5.14
C ALA A 46 4.85 10.25 -5.28
N ALA A 47 3.97 9.58 -6.04
CA ALA A 47 2.57 9.97 -6.18
C ALA A 47 1.82 9.88 -4.84
N TRP A 48 2.05 8.81 -4.07
CA TRP A 48 1.50 8.67 -2.73
C TRP A 48 1.99 9.76 -1.78
N THR A 49 3.30 10.02 -1.75
CA THR A 49 3.89 11.07 -0.90
C THR A 49 3.35 12.45 -1.30
N SER A 50 3.17 12.71 -2.58
CA SER A 50 2.52 13.93 -3.09
C SER A 50 1.08 14.04 -2.58
N SER A 51 0.32 12.94 -2.53
CA SER A 51 -1.04 12.95 -1.96
C SER A 51 -1.06 13.35 -0.49
N LEU A 52 -0.09 12.88 0.32
CA LEU A 52 0.06 13.29 1.71
C LEU A 52 0.51 14.74 1.84
N LEU A 53 1.50 15.16 1.06
CA LEU A 53 2.02 16.52 1.10
C LEU A 53 0.96 17.55 0.65
N SER A 54 0.00 17.19 -0.19
CA SER A 54 -1.11 18.07 -0.52
C SER A 54 -1.97 18.45 0.70
N TYR A 55 -2.01 17.59 1.72
CA TYR A 55 -2.73 17.84 2.98
C TYR A 55 -1.95 18.77 3.92
N TYR A 56 -0.62 18.62 3.97
CA TYR A 56 0.24 19.37 4.89
C TYR A 56 0.84 20.65 4.29
N GLY A 57 0.97 20.71 2.97
CA GLY A 57 1.75 21.72 2.25
C GLY A 57 1.01 23.02 1.95
N GLY A 58 -0.23 23.18 2.40
CA GLY A 58 -1.01 24.42 2.22
C GLY A 58 -1.30 24.77 0.76
N VAL A 59 -1.17 23.82 -0.18
CA VAL A 59 -1.46 24.04 -1.60
C VAL A 59 -2.96 24.26 -1.78
N ALA A 60 -3.34 25.39 -2.39
CA ALA A 60 -4.72 25.73 -2.68
C ALA A 60 -5.26 24.88 -3.85
N LEU A 61 -5.52 23.60 -3.58
CA LEU A 61 -6.31 22.76 -4.48
C LEU A 61 -7.80 23.07 -4.28
N SER A 62 -8.58 22.94 -5.35
CA SER A 62 -10.04 22.96 -5.19
C SER A 62 -10.47 21.82 -4.25
N PRO A 63 -11.55 21.97 -3.46
CA PRO A 63 -11.98 20.93 -2.53
C PRO A 63 -12.20 19.57 -3.20
N ALA A 64 -12.76 19.56 -4.42
CA ALA A 64 -12.96 18.35 -5.21
C ALA A 64 -11.63 17.70 -5.64
N ALA A 65 -10.63 18.49 -6.04
CA ALA A 65 -9.32 17.99 -6.41
C ALA A 65 -8.56 17.44 -5.20
N ALA A 66 -8.62 18.12 -4.05
CA ALA A 66 -8.01 17.64 -2.80
C ALA A 66 -8.63 16.32 -2.34
N PHE A 67 -9.97 16.21 -2.34
CA PHE A 67 -10.68 14.99 -1.98
C PHE A 67 -10.32 13.82 -2.90
N THR A 68 -10.35 14.04 -4.21
CA THR A 68 -10.00 13.02 -5.22
C THR A 68 -8.55 12.57 -5.08
N TRP A 69 -7.62 13.52 -4.89
CA TRP A 69 -6.19 13.22 -4.78
C TRP A 69 -5.87 12.44 -3.50
N GLN A 70 -6.52 12.76 -2.39
CA GLN A 70 -6.40 11.98 -1.14
C GLN A 70 -7.01 10.59 -1.28
N GLY A 71 -8.16 10.46 -1.97
CA GLY A 71 -8.77 9.18 -2.30
C GLY A 71 -7.81 8.30 -3.10
N LEU A 72 -7.25 8.84 -4.19
CA LEU A 72 -6.23 8.17 -5.01
C LEU A 72 -4.99 7.78 -4.19
N GLY A 73 -4.54 8.66 -3.29
CA GLY A 73 -3.42 8.39 -2.38
C GLY A 73 -3.57 7.07 -1.62
N ARG A 74 -4.76 6.77 -1.10
CA ARG A 74 -5.01 5.52 -0.35
C ARG A 74 -4.77 4.28 -1.20
N TYR A 75 -5.12 4.34 -2.48
CA TYR A 75 -4.92 3.24 -3.44
C TYR A 75 -3.49 3.13 -3.94
N LEU A 76 -2.82 4.27 -4.12
CA LEU A 76 -1.41 4.31 -4.47
C LEU A 76 -0.56 3.63 -3.39
N LEU A 77 -0.92 3.77 -2.10
CA LEU A 77 -0.25 3.08 -1.01
C LEU A 77 -0.33 1.55 -1.17
N SER A 78 -1.55 1.03 -1.33
CA SER A 78 -1.76 -0.41 -1.49
C SER A 78 -1.14 -0.94 -2.78
N PHE A 79 -1.22 -0.19 -3.88
CA PHE A 79 -0.55 -0.55 -5.13
C PHE A 79 0.97 -0.57 -4.99
N MET A 80 1.56 0.41 -4.30
CA MET A 80 3.00 0.47 -4.05
C MET A 80 3.47 -0.77 -3.27
N SER A 81 2.76 -1.13 -2.19
CA SER A 81 3.10 -2.32 -1.40
C SER A 81 3.01 -3.63 -2.20
N LEU A 82 2.01 -3.74 -3.08
CA LEU A 82 1.85 -4.89 -3.98
C LEU A 82 2.97 -4.92 -5.04
N ALA A 83 3.33 -3.77 -5.61
CA ALA A 83 4.43 -3.64 -6.55
C ALA A 83 5.78 -3.99 -5.91
N LEU A 84 5.98 -3.60 -4.66
CA LEU A 84 7.15 -3.97 -3.85
C LEU A 84 7.22 -5.49 -3.70
N LEU A 85 6.13 -6.13 -3.24
CA LEU A 85 6.05 -7.58 -3.11
C LEU A 85 6.26 -8.30 -4.45
N LEU A 86 5.64 -7.82 -5.53
CA LEU A 86 5.84 -8.39 -6.87
C LEU A 86 7.31 -8.31 -7.30
N THR A 87 7.97 -7.19 -7.01
CA THR A 87 9.38 -6.98 -7.32
C THR A 87 10.26 -7.93 -6.50
N THR A 88 10.01 -8.02 -5.19
CA THR A 88 10.68 -8.98 -4.29
C THR A 88 10.55 -10.40 -4.80
N THR A 89 9.32 -10.86 -5.02
CA THR A 89 9.03 -12.25 -5.37
C THR A 89 9.55 -12.65 -6.75
N ARG A 90 9.57 -11.73 -7.71
CA ARG A 90 10.00 -11.99 -9.09
C ARG A 90 11.51 -11.92 -9.28
N TYR A 91 12.18 -11.05 -8.53
CA TYR A 91 13.58 -10.71 -8.79
C TYR A 91 14.56 -11.05 -7.66
N LEU A 92 14.07 -11.25 -6.43
CA LEU A 92 14.89 -11.70 -5.31
C LEU A 92 14.81 -13.24 -5.16
N LEU A 93 15.75 -13.82 -4.41
CA LEU A 93 15.93 -15.27 -4.25
C LEU A 93 14.93 -15.87 -3.26
N THR A 94 13.64 -15.64 -3.52
CA THR A 94 12.55 -16.04 -2.62
C THR A 94 11.95 -17.39 -2.96
N PRO A 95 11.52 -18.19 -1.96
CA PRO A 95 10.78 -19.43 -2.20
C PRO A 95 9.52 -19.20 -3.05
N ARG A 96 9.43 -19.87 -4.21
CA ARG A 96 8.39 -19.60 -5.23
C ARG A 96 6.96 -19.95 -4.82
N ARG A 97 6.77 -20.90 -3.89
CA ARG A 97 5.43 -21.38 -3.50
C ARG A 97 4.75 -20.43 -2.52
N GLU A 98 5.46 -20.05 -1.46
CA GLU A 98 4.99 -19.11 -0.44
C GLU A 98 4.75 -17.71 -1.05
N SER A 99 5.69 -17.24 -1.87
CA SER A 99 5.57 -15.95 -2.57
C SER A 99 4.32 -15.84 -3.45
N ARG A 100 3.95 -16.90 -4.17
CA ARG A 100 2.74 -16.90 -5.02
C ARG A 100 1.45 -16.82 -4.21
N LEU A 101 1.38 -17.55 -3.09
CA LEU A 101 0.21 -17.52 -2.20
C LEU A 101 0.03 -16.12 -1.61
N VAL A 102 1.11 -15.54 -1.09
CA VAL A 102 1.04 -14.22 -0.47
C VAL A 102 0.73 -13.13 -1.49
N LEU A 103 1.31 -13.21 -2.70
CA LEU A 103 0.98 -12.28 -3.78
C LEU A 103 -0.49 -12.39 -4.21
N GLY A 104 -1.04 -13.60 -4.28
CA GLY A 104 -2.46 -13.82 -4.55
C GLY A 104 -3.36 -13.24 -3.46
N LEU A 105 -3.02 -13.45 -2.19
CA LEU A 105 -3.74 -12.87 -1.05
C LEU A 105 -3.68 -11.34 -1.06
N SER A 106 -2.50 -10.75 -1.25
CA SER A 106 -2.34 -9.30 -1.32
C SER A 106 -3.13 -8.68 -2.49
N ALA A 107 -3.12 -9.32 -3.66
CA ALA A 107 -3.92 -8.87 -4.80
C ALA A 107 -5.42 -8.99 -4.53
N ALA A 108 -5.86 -10.07 -3.87
CA ALA A 108 -7.26 -10.25 -3.48
C ALA A 108 -7.70 -9.16 -2.48
N PHE A 109 -6.92 -8.90 -1.43
CA PHE A 109 -7.22 -7.83 -0.48
C PHE A 109 -7.26 -6.45 -1.16
N TRP A 110 -6.35 -6.19 -2.10
CA TRP A 110 -6.37 -4.94 -2.87
C TRP A 110 -7.65 -4.78 -3.70
N LEU A 111 -8.08 -5.83 -4.42
CA LEU A 111 -9.32 -5.82 -5.19
C LEU A 111 -10.55 -5.69 -4.29
N ILE A 112 -10.61 -6.43 -3.18
CA ILE A 112 -11.74 -6.36 -2.24
C ILE A 112 -11.81 -4.97 -1.60
N ALA A 113 -10.68 -4.35 -1.25
CA ALA A 113 -10.66 -2.98 -0.72
C ALA A 113 -11.18 -1.96 -1.75
N LEU A 114 -10.91 -2.15 -3.03
CA LEU A 114 -11.44 -1.34 -4.13
C LEU A 114 -12.95 -1.53 -4.30
N LEU A 115 -13.42 -2.78 -4.23
CA LEU A 115 -14.83 -3.12 -4.36
C LEU A 115 -15.67 -2.68 -3.16
N LEU A 116 -15.09 -2.67 -1.95
CA LEU A 116 -15.80 -2.27 -0.73
C LEU A 116 -15.65 -0.78 -0.40
N ASP A 117 -15.04 0.04 -1.26
CA ASP A 117 -14.85 1.46 -0.92
C ASP A 117 -16.17 2.24 -0.99
N PRO A 118 -16.67 2.76 0.15
CA PRO A 118 -17.88 3.57 0.17
C PRO A 118 -17.76 4.88 -0.62
N ASN A 119 -16.54 5.35 -0.91
CA ASN A 119 -16.33 6.55 -1.73
C ASN A 119 -16.49 6.29 -3.24
N LEU A 120 -16.26 5.04 -3.68
CA LEU A 120 -16.45 4.63 -5.08
C LEU A 120 -17.86 4.11 -5.30
N TRP A 121 -18.38 3.38 -4.31
CA TRP A 121 -19.66 2.72 -4.38
C TRP A 121 -20.46 3.11 -3.13
N PRO A 122 -21.48 3.97 -3.25
CA PRO A 122 -22.35 4.28 -2.13
C PRO A 122 -23.23 3.07 -1.81
N TYR A 123 -22.72 2.15 -0.99
CA TYR A 123 -23.48 1.03 -0.48
C TYR A 123 -24.27 1.45 0.76
N GLU A 124 -25.59 1.30 0.74
CA GLU A 124 -26.44 1.43 1.92
C GLU A 124 -26.39 0.16 2.79
N ILE A 125 -25.18 -0.26 3.18
CA ILE A 125 -25.01 -1.39 4.10
C ILE A 125 -25.24 -0.89 5.52
N GLY A 126 -26.30 -1.40 6.15
CA GLY A 126 -26.64 -1.09 7.54
C GLY A 126 -25.49 -1.43 8.50
N SER A 127 -25.39 -0.67 9.58
CA SER A 127 -24.42 -0.95 10.64
C SER A 127 -24.75 -2.23 11.40
N VAL A 128 -23.74 -3.01 11.78
CA VAL A 128 -23.89 -4.28 12.50
C VAL A 128 -23.41 -4.09 13.94
N GLN A 129 -24.17 -4.55 14.93
CA GLN A 129 -23.69 -4.60 16.32
C GLN A 129 -22.88 -5.89 16.56
N LEU A 130 -21.61 -5.73 16.93
CA LEU A 130 -20.70 -6.84 17.28
C LEU A 130 -20.07 -6.53 18.63
N ALA A 131 -20.23 -7.43 19.61
CA ALA A 131 -19.69 -7.27 20.96
C ALA A 131 -20.00 -5.91 21.63
N GLY A 132 -21.20 -5.38 21.39
CA GLY A 132 -21.64 -4.07 21.91
C GLY A 132 -21.09 -2.85 21.16
N GLN A 133 -20.33 -3.03 20.09
CA GLN A 133 -19.80 -1.97 19.23
C GLN A 133 -20.58 -1.90 17.92
N VAL A 134 -20.87 -0.68 17.46
CA VAL A 134 -21.49 -0.43 16.15
C VAL A 134 -20.40 -0.47 15.08
N VAL A 135 -20.37 -1.56 14.32
CA VAL A 135 -19.46 -1.75 13.18
C VAL A 135 -20.16 -1.26 11.92
N THR A 136 -19.73 -0.11 11.43
CA THR A 136 -20.12 0.43 10.12
C THR A 136 -19.35 -0.23 9.00
N HIS A 137 -19.90 -0.18 7.78
CA HIS A 137 -19.25 -0.65 6.56
C HIS A 137 -17.87 -0.01 6.34
N PHE A 138 -17.70 1.25 6.74
CA PHE A 138 -16.42 1.95 6.70
C PHE A 138 -15.34 1.24 7.52
N TYR A 139 -15.65 0.74 8.71
CA TYR A 139 -14.67 0.01 9.52
C TYR A 139 -14.23 -1.29 8.86
N LEU A 140 -15.18 -2.04 8.27
CA LEU A 140 -14.88 -3.26 7.52
C LEU A 140 -13.98 -2.98 6.32
N TRP A 141 -14.33 -1.98 5.51
CA TRP A 141 -13.50 -1.53 4.39
C TRP A 141 -12.10 -1.12 4.87
N SER A 142 -12.02 -0.31 5.92
CA SER A 142 -10.73 0.19 6.44
C SER A 142 -9.82 -0.94 6.91
N ALA A 143 -10.39 -1.99 7.52
CA ALA A 143 -9.63 -3.17 7.96
C ALA A 143 -9.07 -3.95 6.75
N VAL A 144 -9.89 -4.18 5.72
CA VAL A 144 -9.48 -4.84 4.47
C VAL A 144 -8.39 -4.02 3.75
N TRP A 145 -8.58 -2.70 3.67
CA TRP A 145 -7.60 -1.79 3.07
C TRP A 145 -6.26 -1.82 3.81
N VAL A 146 -6.27 -1.74 5.15
CA VAL A 146 -5.05 -1.84 5.99
C VAL A 146 -4.37 -3.18 5.81
N ALA A 147 -5.12 -4.28 5.86
CA ALA A 147 -4.59 -5.61 5.62
C ALA A 147 -3.93 -5.72 4.23
N GLY A 148 -4.56 -5.15 3.20
CA GLY A 148 -4.06 -5.21 1.83
C GLY A 148 -2.65 -4.65 1.66
N TRP A 149 -2.37 -3.47 2.22
CA TRP A 149 -1.03 -2.89 2.11
C TRP A 149 -0.03 -3.44 3.14
N LEU A 150 -0.50 -3.75 4.36
CA LEU A 150 0.37 -4.21 5.44
C LEU A 150 0.89 -5.63 5.18
N VAL A 151 0.02 -6.55 4.73
CA VAL A 151 0.41 -7.93 4.39
C VAL A 151 1.42 -7.93 3.25
N ALA A 152 1.17 -7.14 2.20
CA ALA A 152 2.07 -7.06 1.05
C ALA A 152 3.45 -6.53 1.46
N LEU A 153 3.48 -5.47 2.27
CA LEU A 153 4.71 -4.89 2.79
C LEU A 153 5.47 -5.88 3.69
N LEU A 154 4.83 -6.42 4.72
CA LEU A 154 5.47 -7.36 5.65
C LEU A 154 6.00 -8.59 4.93
N ALA A 155 5.25 -9.11 3.96
CA ALA A 155 5.69 -10.21 3.14
C ALA A 155 6.91 -9.86 2.30
N ALA A 156 6.96 -8.67 1.70
CA ALA A 156 8.12 -8.22 0.95
C ALA A 156 9.37 -8.17 1.83
N TRP A 157 9.24 -7.73 3.10
CA TRP A 157 10.33 -7.68 4.07
C TRP A 157 10.76 -9.04 4.61
N LEU A 158 9.83 -9.96 4.88
CA LEU A 158 10.15 -11.31 5.35
C LEU A 158 10.81 -12.17 4.27
N LEU A 159 10.61 -11.80 3.02
CA LEU A 159 11.11 -12.51 1.84
C LEU A 159 12.46 -11.96 1.33
N THR A 160 12.83 -10.73 1.70
CA THR A 160 14.16 -10.14 1.43
C THR A 160 15.21 -10.60 2.42
#